data_AF-A0A953NXD5-F1
#
_entry.id   AF-A0A953NXD5-F1
#
_cell.length_a   1.000
_cell.length_b   1.000
_cell.length_c   1.000
_cell.angle_alpha   90.00
_cell.angle_beta   90.00
_cell.angle_gamma   90.00
#
_symmetry.space_group_name_H-M   'P 1'
#
loop_
_entity.id
_entity.type
_entity.pdbx_description
1 polymer ?
#
loop_
_entity_poly.entity_id
_entity_poly.type
_entity_poly.pdbx_seq_one_letter_code
_entity_poly.pdbx_strand_id
1 'polypeptide(L)'
;MNNSSPNPLTAGFRAVLRDPTVLLLEVVWRWCFGATAGLLLFFGWLMAMASVPVSRADSNAWGSHDPYVMVLAGLHVLIELGSKMARAAVVVVPAVSVLWMAMSAAGRTLTMKRLAGGTREIRFRAMLILHLWRVLLAWVVITVMAAALVGAALLASRGAQPDYVMYYALVLPLVGIAALFWGIVNWYLSAAAAWVGKDGAGAGRAVRLAMGFSSVHKGDMAGLNIVFTVIRLMVLAVAFVLCVLPGALSKAAPAAYVVWIIAVSLAYFVIADFVHISRLASYLRMDISGLSIPGPESGNIVIAAANPAEPVSHPDGFAAQNGFSHNGQ
;
A
#
# COMPACT_ATOMS: atom_id res chain seq x y z
N MET A 1 -29.04 23.30 15.13
CA MET A 1 -28.41 21.98 14.88
C MET A 1 -26.96 22.24 14.53
N ASN A 2 -26.02 21.85 15.41
CA ASN A 2 -24.59 22.05 15.17
C ASN A 2 -24.12 21.16 14.01
N ASN A 3 -23.82 21.77 12.86
CA ASN A 3 -23.16 21.13 11.74
C ASN A 3 -21.66 20.96 12.06
N SER A 4 -21.34 20.10 13.03
CA SER A 4 -19.97 19.63 13.21
C SER A 4 -19.60 18.84 11.97
N SER A 5 -18.67 19.35 11.16
CA SER A 5 -18.15 18.65 10.00
C SER A 5 -17.81 17.21 10.40
N PRO A 6 -18.43 16.19 9.77
CA PRO A 6 -18.30 14.82 10.22
C PRO A 6 -16.83 14.40 10.19
N ASN A 7 -16.33 13.89 11.32
CA ASN A 7 -14.96 13.43 11.45
C ASN A 7 -14.65 12.42 10.32
N PRO A 8 -13.60 12.66 9.50
CA PRO A 8 -13.30 11.82 8.34
C PRO A 8 -13.00 10.35 8.69
N LEU A 9 -12.56 10.08 9.92
CA LEU A 9 -12.35 8.71 10.42
C LEU A 9 -13.68 7.97 10.55
N THR A 10 -14.68 8.56 11.23
CA THR A 10 -15.97 7.91 11.47
C THR A 10 -16.77 7.79 10.18
N ALA A 11 -16.57 8.72 9.23
CA ALA A 11 -17.15 8.65 7.89
C ALA A 11 -16.68 7.43 7.09
N GLY A 12 -15.38 7.08 7.19
CA GLY A 12 -14.81 5.91 6.51
C GLY A 12 -15.40 4.60 7.02
N PHE A 13 -15.41 4.40 8.34
CA PHE A 13 -16.02 3.21 8.96
C PHE A 13 -17.52 3.09 8.64
N ARG A 14 -18.26 4.20 8.74
CA ARG A 14 -19.70 4.21 8.45
C ARG A 14 -20.00 3.87 6.99
N ALA A 15 -19.14 4.29 6.05
CA ALA A 15 -19.32 3.98 4.64
C ALA A 15 -19.21 2.47 4.37
N VAL A 16 -18.23 1.78 5.00
CA VAL A 16 -18.05 0.34 4.83
C VAL A 16 -19.17 -0.45 5.53
N LEU A 17 -19.59 -0.02 6.73
CA LEU A 17 -20.68 -0.68 7.46
C LEU A 17 -22.04 -0.53 6.75
N ARG A 18 -22.24 0.54 5.98
CA ARG A 18 -23.47 0.76 5.21
C ARG A 18 -23.56 -0.14 3.98
N ASP A 19 -22.43 -0.51 3.38
CA ASP A 19 -22.40 -1.41 2.22
C ASP A 19 -21.35 -2.53 2.42
N PRO A 20 -21.71 -3.60 3.15
CA PRO A 20 -20.78 -4.71 3.42
C PRO A 20 -20.37 -5.46 2.14
N THR A 21 -21.08 -5.26 1.02
CA THR A 21 -20.69 -5.87 -0.26
C THR A 21 -19.36 -5.32 -0.77
N VAL A 22 -19.01 -4.07 -0.43
CA VAL A 22 -17.70 -3.48 -0.77
C VAL A 22 -16.57 -4.24 -0.04
N LEU A 23 -16.80 -4.62 1.23
CA LEU A 23 -15.86 -5.43 2.00
C LEU A 23 -15.72 -6.83 1.40
N LEU A 24 -16.85 -7.49 1.10
CA LEU A 24 -16.85 -8.83 0.51
C LEU A 24 -16.13 -8.86 -0.83
N LEU A 25 -16.36 -7.88 -1.70
CA LEU A 25 -15.65 -7.80 -2.98
C LEU A 25 -14.14 -7.72 -2.77
N GLU A 26 -13.67 -6.86 -1.86
CA GLU A 26 -12.25 -6.69 -1.60
C GLU A 26 -11.61 -7.95 -1.00
N VAL A 27 -12.30 -8.59 -0.05
CA VAL A 27 -11.86 -9.86 0.57
C VAL A 27 -11.78 -10.96 -0.48
N VAL A 28 -12.84 -11.15 -1.28
CA VAL A 28 -12.92 -12.23 -2.27
C VAL A 28 -11.77 -12.12 -3.28
N TRP A 29 -11.52 -10.97 -3.90
CA TRP A 29 -10.46 -10.91 -4.91
C TRP A 29 -9.06 -11.06 -4.30
N ARG A 30 -8.82 -10.52 -3.09
CA ARG A 30 -7.54 -10.68 -2.39
C ARG A 30 -7.28 -12.13 -2.01
N TRP A 31 -8.32 -12.82 -1.54
CA TRP A 31 -8.22 -14.21 -1.11
C TRP A 31 -8.08 -15.14 -2.30
N CYS A 32 -8.83 -14.90 -3.40
CA CYS A 32 -8.63 -15.64 -4.65
C CYS A 32 -7.20 -15.46 -5.18
N PHE A 33 -6.67 -14.24 -5.16
CA PHE A 33 -5.26 -13.99 -5.50
C PHE A 33 -4.31 -14.75 -4.57
N GLY A 34 -4.49 -14.60 -3.24
CA GLY A 34 -3.63 -15.23 -2.25
C GLY A 34 -3.63 -16.76 -2.31
N ALA A 35 -4.79 -17.37 -2.49
CA ALA A 35 -4.94 -18.81 -2.66
C ALA A 35 -4.26 -19.29 -3.95
N THR A 36 -4.51 -18.61 -5.08
CA THR A 36 -3.93 -18.98 -6.38
C THR A 36 -2.40 -18.80 -6.37
N ALA A 37 -1.91 -17.67 -5.88
CA ALA A 37 -0.47 -17.43 -5.75
C ALA A 37 0.18 -18.41 -4.76
N GLY A 38 -0.50 -18.70 -3.65
CA GLY A 38 -0.05 -19.70 -2.67
C GLY A 38 0.07 -21.09 -3.27
N LEU A 39 -0.93 -21.54 -4.06
CA LEU A 39 -0.87 -22.81 -4.77
C LEU A 39 0.28 -22.83 -5.79
N LEU A 40 0.46 -21.77 -6.59
CA LEU A 40 1.56 -21.66 -7.55
C LEU A 40 2.94 -21.75 -6.85
N LEU A 41 3.11 -21.04 -5.74
CA LEU A 41 4.34 -21.09 -4.95
C LEU A 41 4.55 -22.45 -4.30
N PHE A 42 3.49 -23.06 -3.75
CA PHE A 42 3.54 -24.37 -3.12
C PHE A 42 3.91 -25.47 -4.11
N PHE A 43 3.23 -25.53 -5.27
CA PHE A 43 3.58 -26.50 -6.31
C PHE A 43 4.96 -26.22 -6.91
N GLY A 44 5.33 -24.96 -7.12
CA GLY A 44 6.67 -24.59 -7.55
C GLY A 44 7.75 -25.06 -6.56
N TRP A 45 7.49 -24.91 -5.26
CA TRP A 45 8.34 -25.42 -4.19
C TRP A 45 8.44 -26.94 -4.21
N LEU A 46 7.31 -27.66 -4.28
CA LEU A 46 7.30 -29.12 -4.34
C LEU A 46 8.04 -29.66 -5.57
N MET A 47 7.83 -29.06 -6.75
CA MET A 47 8.52 -29.46 -7.98
C MET A 47 10.03 -29.28 -7.86
N ALA A 48 10.46 -28.17 -7.28
CA ALA A 48 11.87 -27.91 -7.11
C ALA A 48 12.51 -28.81 -6.04
N MET A 49 11.81 -29.09 -4.94
CA MET A 49 12.23 -30.08 -3.93
C MET A 49 12.35 -31.48 -4.52
N ALA A 50 11.35 -31.91 -5.30
CA ALA A 50 11.36 -33.22 -5.97
C ALA A 50 12.49 -33.36 -7.00
N SER A 51 13.01 -32.24 -7.52
CA SER A 51 14.11 -32.24 -8.48
C SER A 51 15.49 -32.36 -7.83
N VAL A 52 15.63 -32.27 -6.51
CA VAL A 52 16.92 -32.41 -5.81
C VAL A 52 17.24 -33.90 -5.61
N PRO A 53 18.23 -34.46 -6.34
CA PRO A 53 18.67 -35.82 -6.09
C PRO A 53 19.40 -35.85 -4.75
N VAL A 54 18.85 -36.57 -3.77
CA VAL A 54 19.60 -36.86 -2.55
C VAL A 54 20.64 -37.91 -2.89
N SER A 55 21.93 -37.54 -2.90
CA SER A 55 23.00 -38.48 -3.17
C SER A 55 23.09 -39.49 -2.02
N ARG A 56 23.51 -40.72 -2.32
CA ARG A 56 23.86 -41.70 -1.26
C ARG A 56 24.94 -41.16 -0.33
N ALA A 57 25.83 -40.31 -0.84
CA ALA A 57 26.84 -39.62 -0.04
C ALA A 57 26.20 -38.68 1.00
N ASP A 58 25.14 -37.95 0.61
CA ASP A 58 24.42 -37.07 1.52
C ASP A 58 23.67 -37.89 2.58
N SER A 59 23.01 -38.98 2.19
CA SER A 59 22.35 -39.89 3.15
C SER A 59 23.34 -40.48 4.16
N ASN A 60 24.54 -40.87 3.71
CA ASN A 60 25.59 -41.37 4.59
C ASN A 60 26.18 -40.29 5.49
N ALA A 61 26.30 -39.05 4.99
CA ALA A 61 26.72 -37.89 5.77
C ALA A 61 25.74 -37.56 6.90
N TRP A 62 24.44 -37.69 6.66
CA TRP A 62 23.42 -37.54 7.70
C TRP A 62 23.47 -38.69 8.72
N GLY A 63 23.80 -39.91 8.27
CA GLY A 63 23.92 -41.09 9.14
C GLY A 63 25.19 -41.13 10.00
N SER A 64 26.26 -40.44 9.61
CA SER A 64 27.54 -40.45 10.35
C SER A 64 27.49 -39.70 11.67
N HIS A 65 26.48 -38.83 11.87
CA HIS A 65 26.37 -37.92 13.02
C HIS A 65 27.60 -37.01 13.23
N ASP A 66 28.46 -36.89 12.21
CA ASP A 66 29.58 -35.96 12.24
C ASP A 66 29.09 -34.57 11.82
N PRO A 67 29.12 -33.57 12.71
CA PRO A 67 28.60 -32.23 12.42
C PRO A 67 29.32 -31.56 11.25
N TYR A 68 30.61 -31.86 11.01
CA TYR A 68 31.35 -31.26 9.91
C TYR A 68 30.87 -31.80 8.55
N VAL A 69 30.69 -33.11 8.45
CA VAL A 69 30.24 -33.77 7.21
C VAL A 69 28.77 -33.42 6.93
N MET A 70 27.94 -33.31 7.97
CA MET A 70 26.55 -32.84 7.85
C MET A 70 26.46 -31.41 7.32
N VAL A 71 27.30 -30.49 7.82
CA VAL A 71 27.32 -29.09 7.34
C VAL A 71 27.78 -29.02 5.88
N LEU A 72 28.80 -29.79 5.49
CA LEU A 72 29.28 -29.81 4.12
C LEU A 72 28.23 -30.38 3.14
N ALA A 73 27.57 -31.48 3.50
CA ALA A 73 26.46 -32.04 2.73
C ALA A 73 25.27 -31.06 2.64
N GLY A 74 24.94 -30.39 3.75
CA GLY A 74 23.91 -29.35 3.80
C GLY A 74 24.22 -28.17 2.86
N LEU A 75 25.46 -27.68 2.84
CA LEU A 75 25.89 -26.62 1.93
C LEU A 75 25.81 -27.04 0.47
N HIS A 76 26.22 -28.28 0.15
CA HIS A 76 26.12 -28.80 -1.20
C HIS A 76 24.66 -28.86 -1.69
N VAL A 77 23.77 -29.41 -0.86
CA VAL A 77 22.33 -29.45 -1.14
C VAL A 77 21.76 -28.04 -1.29
N LEU A 78 22.16 -27.08 -0.43
CA LEU A 78 21.71 -25.69 -0.52
C LEU A 78 22.13 -25.00 -1.82
N ILE A 79 23.37 -25.22 -2.28
CA ILE A 79 23.88 -24.64 -3.53
C ILE A 79 23.11 -25.22 -4.73
N GLU A 80 22.92 -26.54 -4.76
CA GLU A 80 22.19 -27.20 -5.85
C GLU A 80 20.71 -26.81 -5.87
N LEU A 81 20.08 -26.78 -4.68
CA LEU A 81 18.72 -26.31 -4.52
C LEU A 81 18.58 -24.85 -4.93
N GLY A 82 19.56 -24.00 -4.61
CA GLY A 82 19.56 -22.59 -4.97
C GLY A 82 19.44 -22.35 -6.48
N SER A 83 20.18 -23.12 -7.29
CA SER A 83 20.08 -23.06 -8.76
C SER A 83 18.69 -23.44 -9.27
N LYS A 84 18.12 -24.52 -8.74
CA LYS A 84 16.79 -25.02 -9.11
C LYS A 84 15.68 -24.06 -8.68
N MET A 85 15.78 -23.52 -7.47
CA MET A 85 14.93 -22.46 -6.94
C MET A 85 14.99 -21.21 -7.79
N ALA A 86 16.18 -20.77 -8.21
CA ALA A 86 16.32 -19.62 -9.09
C ALA A 86 15.61 -19.83 -10.43
N ARG A 87 15.75 -21.01 -11.06
CA ARG A 87 15.04 -21.34 -12.30
C ARG A 87 13.52 -21.36 -12.12
N ALA A 88 13.04 -21.96 -11.04
CA ALA A 88 11.61 -21.96 -10.72
C ALA A 88 11.10 -20.54 -10.47
N ALA A 89 11.84 -19.72 -9.73
CA ALA A 89 11.48 -18.33 -9.44
C ALA A 89 11.39 -17.47 -10.70
N VAL A 90 12.25 -17.68 -11.69
CA VAL A 90 12.20 -16.98 -13.00
C VAL A 90 10.88 -17.23 -13.73
N VAL A 91 10.20 -18.34 -13.49
CA VAL A 91 8.89 -18.64 -14.10
C VAL A 91 7.74 -18.22 -13.17
N VAL A 92 7.81 -18.62 -11.89
CA VAL A 92 6.70 -18.44 -10.95
C VAL A 92 6.52 -16.98 -10.55
N VAL A 93 7.59 -16.21 -10.34
CA VAL A 93 7.49 -14.82 -9.87
C VAL A 93 6.85 -13.91 -10.94
N PRO A 94 7.23 -13.97 -12.23
CA PRO A 94 6.50 -13.25 -13.28
C PRO A 94 5.04 -13.69 -13.42
N ALA A 95 4.75 -14.98 -13.34
CA ALA A 95 3.38 -15.49 -13.41
C ALA A 95 2.51 -14.93 -12.26
N VAL A 96 3.01 -14.96 -11.02
CA VAL A 96 2.36 -14.35 -9.85
C VAL A 96 2.21 -12.84 -10.02
N SER A 97 3.17 -12.16 -10.64
CA SER A 97 3.12 -10.72 -10.91
C SER A 97 2.00 -10.35 -11.90
N VAL A 98 1.86 -11.12 -12.99
CA VAL A 98 0.78 -10.95 -13.97
C VAL A 98 -0.57 -11.23 -13.33
N LEU A 99 -0.68 -12.31 -12.54
CA LEU A 99 -1.87 -12.64 -11.78
C LEU A 99 -2.24 -11.51 -10.79
N TRP A 100 -1.26 -10.98 -10.05
CA TRP A 100 -1.45 -9.87 -9.13
C TRP A 100 -1.96 -8.61 -9.84
N MET A 101 -1.38 -8.29 -11.00
CA MET A 101 -1.80 -7.17 -11.84
C MET A 101 -3.27 -7.29 -12.24
N ALA A 102 -3.64 -8.43 -12.84
CA ALA A 102 -4.98 -8.68 -13.37
C ALA A 102 -6.02 -8.68 -12.26
N MET A 103 -5.77 -9.42 -11.18
CA MET A 103 -6.67 -9.52 -10.03
C MET A 103 -6.81 -8.18 -9.30
N SER A 104 -5.73 -7.42 -9.15
CA SER A 104 -5.80 -6.09 -8.54
C SER A 104 -6.61 -5.11 -9.38
N ALA A 105 -6.42 -5.12 -10.71
CA ALA A 105 -7.16 -4.25 -11.61
C ALA A 105 -8.65 -4.57 -11.63
N ALA A 106 -9.01 -5.86 -11.71
CA ALA A 106 -10.39 -6.32 -11.65
C ALA A 106 -11.03 -5.99 -10.30
N GLY A 107 -10.39 -6.41 -9.21
CA GLY A 107 -10.85 -6.18 -7.85
C GLY A 107 -11.08 -4.70 -7.55
N ARG A 108 -10.09 -3.84 -7.85
CA ARG A 108 -10.21 -2.40 -7.61
C ARG A 108 -11.25 -1.72 -8.49
N THR A 109 -11.43 -2.18 -9.73
CA THR A 109 -12.51 -1.65 -10.59
C THR A 109 -13.88 -1.99 -9.99
N LEU A 110 -14.09 -3.21 -9.52
CA LEU A 110 -15.36 -3.63 -8.91
C LEU A 110 -15.63 -2.90 -7.59
N THR A 111 -14.64 -2.84 -6.69
CA THR A 111 -14.74 -2.13 -5.40
C THR A 111 -15.06 -0.65 -5.62
N MET A 112 -14.36 0.02 -6.55
CA MET A 112 -14.61 1.44 -6.84
C MET A 112 -15.95 1.68 -7.51
N LYS A 113 -16.36 0.79 -8.44
CA LYS A 113 -17.65 0.93 -9.14
C LYS A 113 -18.78 0.88 -8.12
N ARG A 114 -18.69 -0.02 -7.16
CA ARG A 114 -19.66 -0.14 -6.08
C ARG A 114 -19.65 1.08 -5.16
N LEU A 115 -18.46 1.51 -4.74
CA LEU A 115 -18.31 2.66 -3.83
C LEU A 115 -18.77 3.98 -4.47
N ALA A 116 -18.70 4.09 -5.80
CA ALA A 116 -19.20 5.22 -6.58
C ALA A 116 -20.71 5.14 -6.91
N GLY A 117 -21.45 4.17 -6.37
CA GLY A 117 -22.89 4.02 -6.58
C GLY A 117 -23.30 3.27 -7.85
N GLY A 118 -22.38 2.54 -8.49
CA GLY A 118 -22.67 1.60 -9.58
C GLY A 118 -22.90 2.22 -10.96
N THR A 119 -23.28 3.50 -11.03
CA THR A 119 -23.66 4.20 -12.27
C THR A 119 -22.49 4.80 -13.04
N ARG A 120 -21.31 4.98 -12.41
CA ARG A 120 -20.13 5.53 -13.09
C ARG A 120 -19.39 4.47 -13.91
N GLU A 121 -19.08 4.82 -15.15
CA GLU A 121 -18.20 4.03 -16.01
C GLU A 121 -16.74 4.17 -15.57
N ILE A 122 -16.26 3.18 -14.81
CA ILE A 122 -14.85 3.10 -14.46
C ILE A 122 -14.09 2.50 -15.63
N ARG A 123 -13.14 3.26 -16.16
CA ARG A 123 -12.27 2.82 -17.27
C ARG A 123 -11.30 1.75 -16.76
N PHE A 124 -11.64 0.48 -16.96
CA PHE A 124 -10.79 -0.67 -16.60
C PHE A 124 -9.35 -0.51 -17.13
N ARG A 125 -9.18 0.03 -18.34
CA ARG A 125 -7.85 0.32 -18.92
C ARG A 125 -7.00 1.24 -18.05
N ALA A 126 -7.58 2.28 -17.46
CA ALA A 126 -6.83 3.19 -16.60
C ALA A 126 -6.38 2.50 -15.30
N MET A 127 -7.26 1.66 -14.72
CA MET A 127 -6.94 0.86 -13.54
C MET A 127 -5.83 -0.17 -13.85
N LEU A 128 -5.92 -0.84 -14.99
CA LEU A 128 -4.91 -1.79 -15.45
C LEU A 128 -3.54 -1.13 -15.63
N ILE A 129 -3.49 0.04 -16.28
CA ILE A 129 -2.25 0.81 -16.46
C ILE A 129 -1.64 1.18 -15.10
N LEU A 130 -2.43 1.65 -14.13
CA LEU A 130 -1.92 1.96 -12.79
C LEU A 130 -1.32 0.74 -12.10
N HIS A 131 -1.95 -0.43 -12.23
CA HIS A 131 -1.42 -1.67 -11.66
C HIS A 131 -0.19 -2.18 -12.41
N LEU A 132 -0.10 -1.98 -13.73
CA LEU A 132 1.11 -2.25 -14.50
C LEU A 132 2.27 -1.40 -13.98
N TRP A 133 2.07 -0.08 -13.80
CA TRP A 133 3.08 0.80 -13.19
C TRP A 133 3.51 0.29 -11.82
N ARG A 134 2.56 -0.14 -10.99
CA ARG A 134 2.84 -0.69 -9.66
C ARG A 134 3.71 -1.96 -9.73
N VAL A 135 3.41 -2.85 -10.67
CA VAL A 135 4.18 -4.09 -10.87
C VAL A 135 5.58 -3.77 -11.37
N LEU A 136 5.71 -2.93 -12.40
CA LEU A 136 7.01 -2.53 -12.95
C LEU A 136 7.89 -1.87 -11.88
N LEU A 137 7.33 -0.96 -11.08
CA LEU A 137 8.05 -0.32 -9.98
C LEU A 137 8.44 -1.32 -8.89
N ALA A 138 7.60 -2.32 -8.59
CA ALA A 138 7.96 -3.39 -7.66
C ALA A 138 9.18 -4.16 -8.17
N TRP A 139 9.19 -4.53 -9.45
CA TRP A 139 10.32 -5.22 -10.08
C TRP A 139 11.60 -4.38 -10.07
N VAL A 140 11.52 -3.08 -10.33
CA VAL A 140 12.67 -2.17 -10.22
C VAL A 140 13.21 -2.16 -8.79
N VAL A 141 12.34 -1.97 -7.78
CA VAL A 141 12.76 -1.94 -6.37
C VAL A 141 13.38 -3.28 -5.95
N ILE A 142 12.77 -4.40 -6.32
CA ILE A 142 13.30 -5.74 -6.02
C ILE A 142 14.66 -5.96 -6.68
N THR A 143 14.81 -5.57 -7.94
CA THR A 143 16.08 -5.76 -8.68
C THR A 143 17.19 -4.89 -8.11
N VAL A 144 16.90 -3.62 -7.81
CA VAL A 144 17.86 -2.71 -7.16
C VAL A 144 18.23 -3.23 -5.77
N MET A 145 17.26 -3.72 -5.00
CA MET A 145 17.51 -4.31 -3.69
C MET A 145 18.41 -5.54 -3.80
N ALA A 146 18.09 -6.48 -4.70
CA ALA A 146 18.88 -7.69 -4.91
C ALA A 146 20.32 -7.35 -5.33
N ALA A 147 20.49 -6.43 -6.28
CA ALA A 147 21.81 -5.99 -6.74
C ALA A 147 22.63 -5.37 -5.60
N ALA A 148 21.98 -4.58 -4.74
CA ALA A 148 22.66 -3.90 -3.65
C ALA A 148 22.93 -4.83 -2.44
N LEU A 149 22.08 -5.83 -2.18
CA LEU A 149 22.38 -6.92 -1.24
C LEU A 149 23.60 -7.73 -1.69
N VAL A 150 23.66 -8.10 -2.97
CA VAL A 150 24.81 -8.79 -3.56
C VAL A 150 26.06 -7.91 -3.50
N GLY A 151 25.94 -6.62 -3.85
CA GLY A 151 27.04 -5.66 -3.75
C GLY A 151 27.59 -5.52 -2.32
N ALA A 152 26.71 -5.43 -1.32
CA ALA A 152 27.11 -5.40 0.08
C ALA A 152 27.80 -6.69 0.51
N ALA A 153 27.30 -7.86 0.09
CA ALA A 153 27.93 -9.15 0.37
C ALA A 153 29.32 -9.26 -0.27
N LEU A 154 29.49 -8.80 -1.51
CA LEU A 154 30.78 -8.79 -2.21
C LEU A 154 31.79 -7.84 -1.57
N LEU A 155 31.34 -6.70 -1.03
CA LEU A 155 32.21 -5.77 -0.31
C LEU A 155 32.63 -6.33 1.06
N ALA A 156 31.68 -6.92 1.80
CA ALA A 156 31.92 -7.51 3.12
C ALA A 156 32.79 -8.77 3.08
N SER A 157 32.92 -9.43 1.92
CA SER A 157 33.71 -10.66 1.75
C SER A 157 35.12 -10.44 1.17
N ARG A 158 35.58 -9.19 1.03
CA ARG A 158 36.94 -8.90 0.49
C ARG A 158 38.10 -9.26 1.43
N GLY A 159 37.84 -9.42 2.73
CA GLY A 159 38.86 -9.73 3.73
C GLY A 159 39.13 -11.23 3.90
N ALA A 160 40.12 -11.56 4.74
CA ALA A 160 40.40 -12.95 5.12
C ALA A 160 39.22 -13.62 5.86
N GLN A 161 38.34 -12.82 6.47
CA GLN A 161 37.09 -13.27 7.08
C GLN A 161 35.94 -12.37 6.64
N PRO A 162 34.70 -12.89 6.46
CA PRO A 162 33.53 -12.08 6.14
C PRO A 162 33.24 -11.06 7.25
N ASP A 163 33.19 -9.77 6.89
CA ASP A 163 32.84 -8.70 7.81
C ASP A 163 31.31 -8.51 7.87
N TYR A 164 30.68 -9.24 8.78
CA TYR A 164 29.24 -9.16 9.00
C TYR A 164 28.79 -7.77 9.47
N VAL A 165 29.62 -7.04 10.22
CA VAL A 165 29.27 -5.70 10.73
C VAL A 165 29.15 -4.74 9.56
N MET A 166 30.13 -4.75 8.64
CA MET A 166 30.07 -3.97 7.40
C MET A 166 28.85 -4.35 6.55
N TYR A 167 28.57 -5.66 6.39
CA TYR A 167 27.40 -6.12 5.64
C TYR A 167 26.11 -5.53 6.20
N TYR A 168 25.85 -5.68 7.51
CA TYR A 168 24.63 -5.15 8.13
C TYR A 168 24.58 -3.62 8.13
N ALA A 169 25.72 -2.95 8.30
CA ALA A 169 25.81 -1.49 8.22
C ALA A 169 25.42 -0.93 6.84
N LEU A 170 25.71 -1.66 5.76
CA LEU A 170 25.30 -1.30 4.40
C LEU A 170 23.86 -1.70 4.08
N VAL A 171 23.45 -2.91 4.48
CA VAL A 171 22.16 -3.48 4.11
C VAL A 171 21.00 -2.83 4.86
N LEU A 172 21.12 -2.58 6.16
CA LEU A 172 20.00 -2.07 6.96
C LEU A 172 19.49 -0.69 6.49
N PRO A 173 20.34 0.33 6.26
CA PRO A 173 19.88 1.63 5.77
C PRO A 173 19.25 1.51 4.38
N LEU A 174 19.83 0.69 3.50
CA LEU A 174 19.34 0.48 2.15
C LEU A 174 17.96 -0.18 2.14
N VAL A 175 17.75 -1.23 2.94
CA VAL A 175 16.44 -1.86 3.13
C VAL A 175 15.45 -0.84 3.68
N GLY A 176 15.85 -0.01 4.63
CA GLY A 176 15.05 1.09 5.15
C GLY A 176 14.61 2.08 4.07
N ILE A 177 15.56 2.57 3.26
CA ILE A 177 15.28 3.52 2.16
C ILE A 177 14.34 2.90 1.13
N ALA A 178 14.57 1.66 0.72
CA ALA A 178 13.71 0.98 -0.25
C ALA A 178 12.30 0.74 0.30
N ALA A 179 12.18 0.36 1.58
CA ALA A 179 10.89 0.19 2.24
C ALA A 179 10.12 1.52 2.33
N LEU A 180 10.80 2.61 2.67
CA LEU A 180 10.22 3.96 2.67
C LEU A 180 9.78 4.39 1.28
N PHE A 181 10.66 4.24 0.28
CA PHE A 181 10.36 4.55 -1.11
C PHE A 181 9.15 3.76 -1.62
N TRP A 182 9.14 2.45 -1.40
CA TRP A 182 8.02 1.58 -1.78
C TRP A 182 6.73 1.96 -1.06
N GLY A 183 6.79 2.27 0.23
CA GLY A 183 5.64 2.75 1.01
C GLY A 183 5.03 4.02 0.41
N ILE A 184 5.86 4.99 0.05
CA ILE A 184 5.44 6.26 -0.56
C ILE A 184 4.82 6.01 -1.94
N VAL A 185 5.51 5.28 -2.83
CA VAL A 185 5.03 4.99 -4.19
C VAL A 185 3.72 4.21 -4.16
N ASN A 186 3.65 3.15 -3.35
CA ASN A 186 2.46 2.32 -3.21
C ASN A 186 1.27 3.12 -2.66
N TRP A 187 1.54 4.09 -1.77
CA TRP A 187 0.51 5.02 -1.30
C TRP A 187 -0.01 5.92 -2.43
N TYR A 188 0.86 6.58 -3.20
CA TYR A 188 0.45 7.43 -4.32
C TYR A 188 -0.33 6.66 -5.39
N LEU A 189 0.09 5.43 -5.72
CA LEU A 189 -0.63 4.58 -6.69
C LEU A 189 -1.99 4.14 -6.15
N SER A 190 -2.09 3.87 -4.84
CA SER A 190 -3.36 3.56 -4.18
C SER A 190 -4.32 4.75 -4.17
N ALA A 191 -3.79 5.96 -3.95
CA ALA A 191 -4.57 7.20 -4.01
C ALA A 191 -5.03 7.49 -5.45
N ALA A 192 -4.16 7.35 -6.45
CA ALA A 192 -4.49 7.51 -7.86
C ALA A 192 -5.64 6.59 -8.31
N ALA A 193 -5.68 5.35 -7.82
CA ALA A 193 -6.78 4.43 -8.10
C ALA A 193 -8.15 4.95 -7.62
N ALA A 194 -8.19 5.67 -6.48
CA ALA A 194 -9.42 6.31 -6.00
C ALA A 194 -9.90 7.42 -6.96
N TRP A 195 -8.96 8.22 -7.48
CA TRP A 195 -9.26 9.29 -8.45
C TRP A 195 -9.74 8.77 -9.81
N VAL A 196 -9.22 7.63 -10.27
CA VAL A 196 -9.75 6.95 -11.47
C VAL A 196 -11.21 6.56 -11.25
N GLY A 197 -11.56 6.05 -10.07
CA GLY A 197 -12.93 5.69 -9.74
C GLY A 197 -13.86 6.89 -9.60
N LYS A 198 -13.35 8.04 -9.16
CA LYS A 198 -14.14 9.27 -8.97
C LYS A 198 -14.43 9.96 -10.31
N ASP A 199 -13.41 10.37 -11.05
CA ASP A 199 -13.58 11.31 -12.18
C ASP A 199 -13.51 10.63 -13.55
N GLY A 200 -13.39 9.29 -13.60
CA GLY A 200 -13.16 8.56 -14.85
C GLY A 200 -11.84 8.96 -15.54
N ALA A 201 -10.95 9.63 -14.81
CA ALA A 201 -9.72 10.19 -15.33
C ALA A 201 -8.80 9.09 -15.86
N GLY A 202 -8.04 9.40 -16.93
CA GLY A 202 -6.95 8.52 -17.39
C GLY A 202 -5.88 8.37 -16.31
N ALA A 203 -5.14 7.25 -16.33
CA ALA A 203 -4.15 6.89 -15.31
C ALA A 203 -3.17 8.03 -14.97
N GLY A 204 -2.58 8.69 -15.98
CA GLY A 204 -1.64 9.79 -15.76
C GLY A 204 -2.27 11.03 -15.13
N ARG A 205 -3.52 11.37 -15.51
CA ARG A 205 -4.25 12.49 -14.89
C ARG A 205 -4.59 12.16 -13.43
N ALA A 206 -4.99 10.92 -13.15
CA ALA A 206 -5.29 10.47 -11.80
C ALA A 206 -4.07 10.53 -10.87
N VAL A 207 -2.87 10.17 -11.36
CA VAL A 207 -1.63 10.31 -10.60
C VAL A 207 -1.32 11.79 -10.31
N ARG A 208 -1.44 12.68 -11.30
CA ARG A 208 -1.22 14.12 -11.09
C ARG A 208 -2.20 14.72 -10.10
N LEU A 209 -3.49 14.34 -10.18
CA LEU A 209 -4.50 14.76 -9.21
C LEU A 209 -4.17 14.25 -7.81
N ALA A 210 -3.75 12.98 -7.68
CA ALA A 210 -3.32 12.42 -6.40
C ALA A 210 -2.10 13.17 -5.80
N MET A 211 -1.12 13.54 -6.63
CA MET A 211 0.05 14.31 -6.19
C MET A 211 -0.33 15.73 -5.77
N GLY A 212 -1.16 16.43 -6.56
CA GLY A 212 -1.65 17.77 -6.23
C GLY A 212 -2.43 17.76 -4.91
N PHE A 213 -3.38 16.82 -4.77
CA PHE A 213 -4.16 16.66 -3.55
C PHE A 213 -3.28 16.36 -2.32
N SER A 214 -2.28 15.49 -2.49
CA SER A 214 -1.30 15.20 -1.44
C SER A 214 -0.49 16.42 -1.03
N SER A 215 -0.11 17.29 -1.97
CA SER A 215 0.67 18.49 -1.63
C SER A 215 -0.10 19.48 -0.77
N VAL A 216 -1.42 19.57 -0.95
CA VAL A 216 -2.31 20.48 -0.21
C VAL A 216 -2.66 19.91 1.17
N HIS A 217 -2.86 18.59 1.29
CA HIS A 217 -3.36 17.95 2.52
C HIS A 217 -2.32 17.07 3.24
N LYS A 218 -1.01 17.37 3.13
CA LYS A 218 0.06 16.52 3.69
C LYS A 218 -0.16 16.17 5.17
N GLY A 219 -0.57 17.16 5.98
CA GLY A 219 -0.80 16.99 7.42
C GLY A 219 -1.95 16.04 7.74
N ASP A 220 -3.13 16.31 7.19
CA ASP A 220 -4.34 15.51 7.43
C ASP A 220 -4.20 14.08 6.92
N MET A 221 -3.56 13.91 5.76
CA MET A 221 -3.29 12.59 5.18
C MET A 221 -2.29 11.78 5.99
N ALA A 222 -1.22 12.41 6.48
CA ALA A 222 -0.24 11.77 7.33
C ALA A 222 -0.91 11.33 8.64
N GLY A 223 -1.72 12.20 9.25
CA GLY A 223 -2.49 11.89 10.47
C GLY A 223 -3.40 10.67 10.27
N LEU A 224 -4.22 10.67 9.21
CA LEU A 224 -5.07 9.52 8.89
C LEU A 224 -4.25 8.24 8.68
N ASN A 225 -3.17 8.30 7.90
CA ASN A 225 -2.33 7.13 7.63
C ASN A 225 -1.71 6.57 8.91
N ILE A 226 -1.23 7.44 9.80
CA ILE A 226 -0.68 7.03 11.10
C ILE A 226 -1.76 6.31 11.90
N VAL A 227 -2.96 6.90 12.04
CA VAL A 227 -4.07 6.29 12.80
C VAL A 227 -4.44 4.91 12.26
N PHE A 228 -4.66 4.77 10.95
CA PHE A 228 -4.99 3.47 10.36
C PHE A 228 -3.85 2.45 10.45
N THR A 229 -2.60 2.89 10.38
CA THR A 229 -1.43 2.03 10.56
C THR A 229 -1.32 1.55 11.99
N VAL A 230 -1.50 2.43 12.97
CA VAL A 230 -1.51 2.10 14.40
C VAL A 230 -2.63 1.10 14.71
N ILE A 231 -3.85 1.32 14.22
CA ILE A 231 -4.96 0.36 14.39
C ILE A 231 -4.57 -1.01 13.81
N ARG A 232 -4.00 -1.05 12.61
CA ARG A 232 -3.57 -2.31 11.99
C ARG A 232 -2.47 -3.01 12.79
N LEU A 233 -1.52 -2.26 13.36
CA LEU A 233 -0.47 -2.81 14.21
C LEU A 233 -1.04 -3.36 15.52
N MET A 234 -2.02 -2.69 16.14
CA MET A 234 -2.71 -3.21 17.31
C MET A 234 -3.42 -4.52 17.00
N VAL A 235 -4.17 -4.58 15.88
CA VAL A 235 -4.87 -5.80 15.45
C VAL A 235 -3.88 -6.94 15.17
N LEU A 236 -2.71 -6.63 14.58
CA LEU A 236 -1.65 -7.61 14.36
C LEU A 236 -1.06 -8.12 15.67
N ALA A 237 -0.82 -7.23 16.64
CA ALA A 237 -0.31 -7.62 17.96
C ALA A 237 -1.30 -8.54 18.68
N VAL A 238 -2.60 -8.21 18.65
CA VAL A 238 -3.65 -9.08 19.21
C VAL A 238 -3.67 -10.45 18.53
N ALA A 239 -3.64 -10.49 17.20
CA ALA A 239 -3.61 -11.75 16.45
C ALA A 239 -2.36 -12.59 16.81
N PHE A 240 -1.20 -11.95 16.94
CA PHE A 240 0.02 -12.61 17.36
C PHE A 240 -0.09 -13.22 18.77
N VAL A 241 -0.61 -12.46 19.74
CA VAL A 241 -0.86 -12.96 21.09
C VAL A 241 -1.83 -14.16 21.06
N LEU A 242 -2.91 -14.08 20.28
CA LEU A 242 -3.88 -15.17 20.12
C LEU A 242 -3.28 -16.44 19.46
N CYS A 243 -2.26 -16.30 18.62
CA CYS A 243 -1.54 -17.44 18.05
C CYS A 243 -0.54 -18.07 19.05
N VAL A 244 0.09 -17.25 19.90
CA VAL A 244 1.13 -17.69 20.86
C VAL A 244 0.53 -18.27 22.15
N LEU A 245 -0.55 -17.69 22.67
CA LEU A 245 -1.19 -18.13 23.92
C LEU A 245 -1.52 -19.65 23.95
N PRO A 246 -2.10 -20.25 22.90
CA PRO A 246 -2.35 -21.69 22.86
C PRO A 246 -1.13 -22.51 22.44
N GLY A 247 0.09 -21.97 22.55
CA GLY A 247 1.32 -22.64 22.13
C GLY A 247 1.53 -24.01 22.78
N ALA A 248 1.00 -24.25 23.99
CA ALA A 248 1.02 -25.57 24.62
C ALA A 248 0.22 -26.63 23.81
N LEU A 249 -0.83 -26.23 23.09
CA LEU A 249 -1.60 -27.12 22.20
C LEU A 249 -0.77 -27.63 21.02
N SER A 250 0.33 -26.96 20.64
CA SER A 250 1.21 -27.44 19.58
C SER A 250 1.77 -28.84 19.85
N LYS A 251 1.95 -29.20 21.14
CA LYS A 251 2.41 -30.53 21.56
C LYS A 251 1.24 -31.48 21.84
N ALA A 252 0.19 -31.00 22.49
CA ALA A 252 -0.93 -31.85 22.92
C ALA A 252 -1.90 -32.21 21.79
N ALA A 253 -2.17 -31.27 20.88
CA ALA A 253 -3.09 -31.43 19.75
C ALA A 253 -2.62 -30.60 18.54
N PRO A 254 -1.57 -31.06 17.81
CA PRO A 254 -0.94 -30.28 16.74
C PRO A 254 -1.93 -29.87 15.64
N ALA A 255 -2.84 -30.75 15.26
CA ALA A 255 -3.86 -30.47 14.24
C ALA A 255 -4.82 -29.34 14.69
N ALA A 256 -5.29 -29.39 15.94
CA ALA A 256 -6.16 -28.34 16.49
C ALA A 256 -5.44 -26.99 16.57
N TYR A 257 -4.15 -26.99 16.95
CA TYR A 257 -3.32 -25.79 16.98
C TYR A 257 -3.14 -25.17 15.58
N VAL A 258 -2.90 -25.99 14.56
CA VAL A 258 -2.81 -25.53 13.16
C VAL A 258 -4.14 -24.91 12.70
N VAL A 259 -5.27 -25.59 12.96
CA VAL A 259 -6.61 -25.07 12.61
C VAL A 259 -6.87 -23.74 13.33
N TRP A 260 -6.47 -23.61 14.59
CA TRP A 260 -6.58 -22.36 15.34
C TRP A 260 -5.76 -21.22 14.73
N ILE A 261 -4.48 -21.46 14.41
CA ILE A 261 -3.63 -20.46 13.75
C ILE A 261 -4.25 -20.01 12.43
N ILE A 262 -4.75 -20.95 11.62
CA ILE A 262 -5.42 -20.64 10.36
C ILE A 262 -6.64 -19.76 10.63
N ALA A 263 -7.50 -20.13 11.59
CA ALA A 263 -8.70 -19.37 11.93
C ALA A 263 -8.37 -17.93 12.39
N VAL A 264 -7.40 -17.76 13.30
CA VAL A 264 -6.96 -16.44 13.77
C VAL A 264 -6.35 -15.61 12.63
N SER A 265 -5.57 -16.25 11.75
CA SER A 265 -4.96 -15.57 10.59
C SER A 265 -6.02 -15.10 9.59
N LEU A 266 -7.02 -15.91 9.30
CA LEU A 266 -8.14 -15.54 8.42
C LEU A 266 -8.94 -14.39 9.04
N ALA A 267 -9.25 -14.45 10.33
CA ALA A 267 -9.93 -13.36 11.04
C ALA A 267 -9.12 -12.05 10.99
N TYR A 268 -7.81 -12.13 11.23
CA TYR A 268 -6.90 -10.98 11.08
C TYR A 268 -6.97 -10.39 9.67
N PHE A 269 -6.93 -11.20 8.62
CA PHE A 269 -6.98 -10.71 7.24
C PHE A 269 -8.27 -9.98 6.93
N VAL A 270 -9.43 -10.49 7.37
CA VAL A 270 -10.72 -9.80 7.20
C VAL A 270 -10.71 -8.43 7.87
N ILE A 271 -10.23 -8.35 9.12
CA ILE A 271 -10.16 -7.08 9.86
C ILE A 271 -9.16 -6.12 9.20
N ALA A 272 -8.01 -6.60 8.76
CA ALA A 272 -7.01 -5.78 8.06
C ALA A 272 -7.56 -5.23 6.73
N ASP A 273 -8.32 -6.02 5.99
CA ASP A 273 -9.01 -5.60 4.77
C ASP A 273 -10.06 -4.52 5.07
N PHE A 274 -10.85 -4.72 6.13
CA PHE A 274 -11.82 -3.72 6.59
C PHE A 274 -11.18 -2.38 6.96
N VAL A 275 -10.08 -2.38 7.72
CA VAL A 275 -9.30 -1.18 8.07
C VAL A 275 -8.79 -0.47 6.82
N HIS A 276 -8.30 -1.24 5.84
CA HIS A 276 -7.79 -0.68 4.58
C HIS A 276 -8.88 -0.02 3.72
N ILE A 277 -10.05 -0.65 3.59
CA ILE A 277 -11.17 -0.07 2.83
C ILE A 277 -11.72 1.17 3.54
N SER A 278 -11.80 1.13 4.87
CA SER A 278 -12.24 2.27 5.67
C SER A 278 -11.37 3.50 5.42
N ARG A 279 -10.04 3.31 5.35
CA ARG A 279 -9.10 4.37 4.96
C ARG A 279 -9.38 4.93 3.57
N LEU A 280 -9.65 4.06 2.60
CA LEU A 280 -9.94 4.47 1.23
C LEU A 280 -11.25 5.27 1.13
N ALA A 281 -12.27 4.84 1.87
CA ALA A 281 -13.54 5.55 1.98
C ALA A 281 -13.38 6.93 2.65
N SER A 282 -12.52 7.05 3.66
CA SER A 282 -12.17 8.34 4.28
C SER A 282 -11.56 9.31 3.26
N TYR A 283 -10.65 8.85 2.40
CA TYR A 283 -10.08 9.71 1.35
C TYR A 283 -11.11 10.24 0.37
N LEU A 284 -12.05 9.38 -0.05
CA LEU A 284 -13.14 9.80 -0.94
C LEU A 284 -14.09 10.81 -0.29
N ARG A 285 -14.23 10.79 1.04
CA ARG A 285 -15.11 11.71 1.79
C ARG A 285 -14.45 13.05 2.09
N MET A 286 -13.16 13.09 2.43
CA MET A 286 -12.42 14.34 2.68
C MET A 286 -12.50 15.31 1.50
N ASP A 287 -12.49 14.76 0.28
CA ASP A 287 -12.49 15.52 -0.95
C ASP A 287 -13.85 16.15 -1.32
N ILE A 288 -14.98 15.66 -0.76
CA ILE A 288 -16.30 16.31 -0.95
C ILE A 288 -16.29 17.73 -0.37
N SER A 289 -15.42 17.99 0.60
CA SER A 289 -15.37 19.24 1.37
C SER A 289 -14.36 20.27 0.84
N GLY A 290 -13.40 19.89 -0.03
CA GLY A 290 -12.20 20.71 -0.29
C GLY A 290 -11.88 21.06 -1.76
N LEU A 291 -12.41 20.33 -2.74
CA LEU A 291 -12.12 20.57 -4.16
C LEU A 291 -13.41 20.54 -4.99
N SER A 292 -14.15 21.64 -4.96
CA SER A 292 -14.97 22.04 -6.10
C SER A 292 -14.04 22.39 -7.26
N ILE A 293 -13.62 21.37 -8.02
CA ILE A 293 -12.92 21.56 -9.29
C ILE A 293 -13.92 22.31 -10.20
N PRO A 294 -13.60 23.53 -10.69
CA PRO A 294 -14.46 24.19 -11.67
C PRO A 294 -14.59 23.24 -12.86
N GLY A 295 -15.82 22.84 -13.16
CA GLY A 295 -16.10 21.98 -14.29
C GLY A 295 -15.57 22.61 -15.58
N PRO A 296 -15.29 21.81 -16.62
CA PRO A 296 -14.83 22.31 -17.91
C PRO A 296 -15.88 23.16 -18.69
N GLU A 297 -16.94 23.63 -18.03
CA GLU A 297 -18.02 24.42 -18.65
C GLU A 297 -18.01 25.91 -18.29
N SER A 298 -17.00 26.44 -17.59
CA SER A 298 -16.82 27.89 -17.50
C SER A 298 -15.50 28.31 -18.16
N GLY A 299 -15.56 28.52 -19.46
CA GLY A 299 -14.57 29.25 -20.25
C GLY A 299 -14.47 30.74 -19.88
N ASN A 300 -14.46 31.07 -18.59
CA ASN A 300 -14.04 32.36 -18.08
C ASN A 300 -12.83 32.11 -17.20
N ILE A 301 -11.66 32.28 -17.82
CA ILE A 301 -10.42 32.52 -17.10
C ILE A 301 -10.62 33.81 -16.32
N VAL A 302 -11.06 33.72 -15.07
CA VAL A 302 -10.84 34.80 -14.11
C VAL A 302 -9.35 34.74 -13.78
N ILE A 303 -8.55 35.33 -14.67
CA ILE A 303 -7.25 35.84 -14.28
C ILE A 303 -7.59 36.82 -13.17
N ALA A 304 -7.17 36.51 -11.94
CA ALA A 304 -7.02 37.51 -10.90
C ALA A 304 -5.98 38.51 -11.43
N ALA A 305 -6.45 39.43 -12.26
CA ALA A 305 -5.72 40.62 -12.63
C ALA A 305 -5.51 41.38 -11.33
N ALA A 306 -4.24 41.57 -10.98
CA ALA A 306 -3.85 42.59 -10.03
C ALA A 306 -4.57 43.89 -10.42
N ASN A 307 -5.41 44.38 -9.50
CA ASN A 307 -6.21 45.57 -9.66
C ASN A 307 -5.28 46.79 -9.81
N PRO A 308 -5.23 47.49 -10.97
CA PRO A 308 -4.47 48.72 -11.11
C PRO A 308 -5.47 49.86 -11.31
N ALA A 309 -6.05 50.36 -10.22
CA ALA A 309 -6.61 51.70 -10.07
C ALA A 309 -7.43 51.80 -8.77
N GLU A 310 -6.77 52.12 -7.66
CA GLU A 310 -7.42 52.95 -6.65
C GLU A 310 -7.09 54.41 -6.98
N PRO A 311 -8.08 55.25 -7.35
CA PRO A 311 -7.89 56.69 -7.37
C PRO A 311 -7.86 57.20 -5.93
N VAL A 312 -6.76 57.89 -5.61
CA VAL A 312 -6.53 58.63 -4.37
C VAL A 312 -7.67 59.64 -4.17
N SER A 313 -8.58 59.35 -3.23
CA SER A 313 -9.56 60.33 -2.74
C SER A 313 -8.91 61.23 -1.71
N HIS A 314 -8.87 62.52 -2.03
CA HIS A 314 -8.47 63.64 -1.19
C HIS A 314 -9.22 63.69 0.16
N PRO A 315 -8.57 64.14 1.26
CA PRO A 315 -9.23 64.34 2.54
C PRO A 315 -9.71 65.78 2.68
N ASP A 316 -11.02 66.01 2.51
CA ASP A 316 -11.66 67.28 2.90
C ASP A 316 -12.59 67.04 4.08
N GLY A 317 -12.22 67.56 5.24
CA GLY A 317 -13.05 67.47 6.43
C GLY A 317 -12.44 68.15 7.64
N PHE A 318 -12.17 69.46 7.59
CA PHE A 318 -12.08 70.30 8.79
C PHE A 318 -12.38 71.78 8.48
N ALA A 319 -13.17 72.38 9.38
CA ALA A 319 -13.47 73.81 9.58
C ALA A 319 -14.59 74.45 8.74
N ALA A 320 -15.75 74.71 9.37
CA ALA A 320 -16.12 76.07 9.79
C ALA A 320 -17.49 76.08 10.52
N GLN A 321 -17.45 76.30 11.83
CA GLN A 321 -18.49 77.03 12.55
C GLN A 321 -18.57 78.45 11.99
N ASN A 322 -19.78 78.98 11.73
CA ASN A 322 -20.24 80.31 12.17
C ASN A 322 -21.64 80.62 11.62
N GLY A 323 -22.60 80.73 12.55
CA GLY A 323 -23.31 81.98 12.80
C GLY A 323 -24.35 82.53 11.83
N PHE A 324 -25.57 82.64 12.37
CA PHE A 324 -26.49 83.80 12.30
C PHE A 324 -27.56 83.93 11.18
N SER A 325 -28.82 83.89 11.68
CA SER A 325 -29.92 84.84 11.46
C SER A 325 -30.56 84.95 10.07
N HIS A 326 -31.87 84.68 9.96
CA HIS A 326 -32.91 85.73 10.10
C HIS A 326 -34.34 85.15 10.15
N ASN A 327 -35.16 85.75 11.01
CA ASN A 327 -36.62 85.60 11.06
C ASN A 327 -37.28 86.16 9.78
N GLY A 328 -38.41 85.59 9.40
CA GLY A 328 -39.29 86.19 8.39
C GLY A 328 -40.61 85.45 8.20
N GLN A 329 -41.63 85.92 8.92
CA GLN A 329 -43.09 85.74 8.76
C GLN A 329 -43.74 84.49 9.35
#